data_AF-A0A4E0Q442-F1
#
_entry.id   AF-A0A4E0Q442-F1
#
_cell.length_a   1.000
_cell.length_b   1.000
_cell.length_c   1.000
_cell.angle_alpha   90.00
_cell.angle_beta   90.00
_cell.angle_gamma   90.00
#
_symmetry.space_group_name_H-M   'P 1'
#
loop_
_entity.id
_entity.type
_entity.pdbx_description
1 polymer ?
#
loop_
_entity_poly.entity_id
_entity_poly.type
_entity_poly.pdbx_seq_one_letter_code
_entity_poly.pdbx_strand_id
1 'polypeptide(L)'
;MNVAEGRLNKAGEAADEGNAEEVIEASEEYAKYAQFGEEIAAIAQMIGKDSSKVNELVAKATSLHLIALQDLNQTAPEQARISIQKAIEQTEMARESTIVALEKTGLSVPDISNGTNISSDFGSNSTNVSSDVDKVEENRSETEIEIPAGKP
;
A
#
# COMPACT_ATOMS: atom_id res chain seq x y z
N MET A 1 9.04 -4.04 11.30
CA MET A 1 7.91 -3.24 11.80
C MET A 1 7.13 -2.75 10.60
N ASN A 2 5.86 -3.15 10.48
CA ASN A 2 5.00 -2.76 9.38
C ASN A 2 4.50 -1.34 9.67
N VAL A 3 4.79 -0.35 8.82
CA VAL A 3 4.59 1.08 9.16
C VAL A 3 3.11 1.38 9.40
N ALA A 4 2.22 0.82 8.60
CA ALA A 4 0.76 0.96 8.77
C ALA A 4 0.28 0.44 10.13
N GLU A 5 0.72 -0.75 10.54
CA GLU A 5 0.39 -1.35 11.83
C GLU A 5 0.90 -0.48 12.99
N GLY A 6 2.11 0.07 12.87
CA GLY A 6 2.64 1.03 13.85
C GLY A 6 1.78 2.28 14.00
N ARG A 7 1.18 2.78 12.91
CA ARG A 7 0.25 3.92 12.95
C ARG A 7 -1.09 3.57 13.60
N LEU A 8 -1.62 2.37 13.37
CA LEU A 8 -2.83 1.91 14.07
C LEU A 8 -2.60 1.75 15.57
N ASN A 9 -1.46 1.18 15.97
CA ASN A 9 -1.12 1.06 17.39
C ASN A 9 -1.03 2.44 18.05
N LYS A 10 -0.36 3.40 17.39
CA LYS A 10 -0.28 4.79 17.87
C LYS A 10 -1.67 5.43 17.98
N ALA A 11 -2.55 5.21 17.01
CA ALA A 11 -3.92 5.72 17.06
C ALA A 11 -4.72 5.11 18.22
N GLY A 12 -4.52 3.82 18.52
CA GLY A 12 -5.09 3.14 19.68
C GLY A 12 -4.62 3.75 21.01
N GLU A 13 -3.31 3.91 21.18
CA GLU A 13 -2.71 4.54 22.37
C GLU A 13 -3.26 5.96 22.57
N ALA A 14 -3.33 6.77 21.51
CA ALA A 14 -3.88 8.12 21.57
C ALA A 14 -5.38 8.13 21.89
N ALA A 15 -6.15 7.14 21.43
CA ALA A 15 -7.56 7.02 21.75
C ALA A 15 -7.78 6.66 23.23
N ASP A 16 -6.96 5.78 23.80
CA ASP A 16 -6.97 5.44 25.23
C ASP A 16 -6.65 6.66 26.11
N GLU A 17 -5.81 7.58 25.61
CA GLU A 17 -5.49 8.86 26.26
C GLU A 17 -6.53 9.96 26.00
N GLY A 18 -7.50 9.71 25.11
CA GLY A 18 -8.50 10.69 24.70
C GLY A 18 -7.95 11.81 23.81
N ASN A 19 -6.75 11.64 23.24
CA ASN A 19 -6.08 12.62 22.39
C ASN A 19 -6.60 12.55 20.94
N ALA A 20 -7.71 13.25 20.67
CA ALA A 20 -8.35 13.24 19.36
C ALA A 20 -7.44 13.69 18.20
N GLU A 21 -6.56 14.66 18.42
CA GLU A 21 -5.68 15.20 17.38
C GLU A 21 -4.66 14.15 16.92
N GLU A 22 -4.07 13.42 17.86
CA GLU A 22 -3.10 12.37 17.55
C GLU A 22 -3.76 11.12 16.95
N VAL A 23 -5.01 10.81 17.35
CA VAL A 23 -5.81 9.77 16.68
C VAL A 23 -6.04 10.13 15.21
N ILE A 24 -6.39 11.39 14.93
CA ILE A 24 -6.61 11.88 13.55
C ILE A 24 -5.31 11.76 12.74
N GLU A 25 -4.20 12.30 13.25
CA GLU A 25 -2.91 12.26 12.57
C GLU A 25 -2.48 10.82 12.27
N ALA A 26 -2.52 9.94 13.27
CA ALA A 26 -2.10 8.55 13.12
C ALA A 26 -3.01 7.77 12.16
N SER A 27 -4.32 8.02 12.16
CA SER A 27 -5.26 7.38 11.23
C SER A 27 -5.04 7.84 9.78
N GLU A 28 -4.73 9.13 9.57
CA GLU A 28 -4.40 9.66 8.25
C GLU A 28 -3.05 9.15 7.73
N GLU A 29 -2.06 8.99 8.60
CA GLU A 29 -0.78 8.38 8.24
C GLU A 29 -0.93 6.89 7.93
N TYR A 30 -1.72 6.15 8.71
CA TYR A 30 -2.07 4.76 8.42
C TYR A 30 -2.60 4.63 6.99
N ALA A 31 -3.56 5.46 6.60
CA ALA A 31 -4.20 5.40 5.29
C ALA A 31 -3.18 5.53 4.14
N LYS A 32 -2.17 6.40 4.29
CA LYS A 32 -1.09 6.57 3.32
C LYS A 32 -0.24 5.31 3.18
N TYR A 33 0.10 4.66 4.30
CA TYR A 33 0.97 3.48 4.29
C TYR A 33 0.23 2.19 3.92
N ALA A 34 -1.08 2.10 4.19
CA ALA A 34 -1.89 0.93 3.86
C ALA A 34 -1.93 0.64 2.35
N GLN A 35 -1.85 1.68 1.51
CA GLN A 35 -1.87 1.57 0.05
C GLN A 35 -0.59 0.95 -0.54
N PHE A 36 0.50 0.93 0.21
CA PHE A 36 1.80 0.52 -0.32
C PHE A 36 1.85 -0.96 -0.74
N GLY A 37 1.05 -1.81 -0.10
CA GLY A 37 0.92 -3.22 -0.47
C GLY A 37 0.37 -3.43 -1.88
N GLU A 38 -0.64 -2.63 -2.26
CA GLU A 38 -1.23 -2.68 -3.60
C GLU A 38 -0.25 -2.18 -4.67
N GLU A 39 0.53 -1.15 -4.37
CA GLU A 39 1.57 -0.65 -5.29
C GLU A 39 2.62 -1.71 -5.60
N ILE A 40 3.07 -2.46 -4.58
CA ILE A 40 4.03 -3.55 -4.77
C ILE A 40 3.43 -4.66 -5.64
N ALA A 41 2.16 -5.02 -5.41
CA ALA A 41 1.49 -6.01 -6.24
C ALA A 41 1.34 -5.56 -7.70
N ALA A 42 1.01 -4.29 -7.92
CA ALA A 42 0.95 -3.69 -9.25
C ALA A 42 2.32 -3.72 -9.94
N ILE A 43 3.40 -3.38 -9.23
CA ILE A 43 4.77 -3.47 -9.76
C ILE A 43 5.11 -4.90 -10.15
N ALA A 44 4.85 -5.89 -9.28
CA ALA A 44 5.08 -7.30 -9.58
C ALA A 44 4.39 -7.73 -10.88
N GLN A 45 3.12 -7.34 -11.05
CA GLN A 45 2.37 -7.62 -12.27
C GLN A 45 2.96 -6.92 -13.50
N MET A 46 3.37 -5.65 -13.40
CA MET A 46 3.97 -4.90 -14.50
C MET A 46 5.28 -5.53 -15.00
N ILE A 47 6.07 -6.12 -14.10
CA ILE A 47 7.31 -6.82 -14.46
C ILE A 47 7.10 -8.30 -14.81
N GLY A 48 5.85 -8.73 -15.00
CA GLY A 48 5.48 -10.09 -15.39
C GLY A 48 5.69 -11.14 -14.30
N LYS A 49 5.80 -10.73 -13.03
CA LYS A 49 5.84 -11.65 -11.88
C LYS A 49 4.43 -11.95 -11.41
N ASP A 50 4.26 -13.16 -10.89
CA ASP A 50 3.03 -13.54 -10.22
C ASP A 50 2.86 -12.73 -8.93
N SER A 51 1.85 -11.86 -8.90
CA SER A 51 1.49 -11.03 -7.75
C SER A 51 0.54 -11.72 -6.78
N SER A 52 0.08 -12.94 -7.09
CA SER A 52 -0.90 -13.68 -6.29
C SER A 52 -0.51 -13.77 -4.82
N LYS A 53 0.75 -14.13 -4.53
CA LYS A 53 1.19 -14.25 -3.13
C LYS A 53 1.25 -12.91 -2.40
N VAL A 54 1.60 -11.84 -3.11
CA VAL A 54 1.59 -10.49 -2.55
C VAL A 54 0.16 -10.06 -2.27
N ASN A 55 -0.76 -10.27 -3.22
CA ASN A 55 -2.18 -9.96 -3.05
C ASN A 55 -2.81 -10.72 -1.88
N GLU A 56 -2.51 -12.01 -1.70
CA GLU A 56 -2.98 -12.78 -0.53
C GLU A 56 -2.53 -12.13 0.79
N LEU A 57 -1.26 -11.72 0.87
CA LEU A 57 -0.70 -11.10 2.06
C LEU A 57 -1.30 -9.72 2.33
N VAL A 58 -1.47 -8.91 1.29
CA VAL A 58 -2.11 -7.60 1.36
C VAL A 58 -3.55 -7.76 1.83
N ALA A 59 -4.35 -8.61 1.18
CA ALA A 59 -5.73 -8.84 1.59
C ALA A 59 -5.85 -9.30 3.06
N LYS A 60 -4.94 -10.17 3.51
CA LYS A 60 -4.90 -10.62 4.90
C LYS A 60 -4.56 -9.49 5.87
N ALA A 61 -3.50 -8.74 5.62
CA ALA A 61 -3.08 -7.63 6.48
C ALA A 61 -4.16 -6.53 6.54
N THR A 62 -4.68 -6.12 5.38
CA THR A 62 -5.74 -5.11 5.26
C THR A 62 -7.01 -5.49 6.01
N SER A 63 -7.38 -6.78 6.02
CA SER A 63 -8.53 -7.25 6.80
C SER A 63 -8.31 -7.16 8.31
N LEU A 64 -7.09 -7.44 8.80
CA LEU A 64 -6.77 -7.27 10.23
C LEU A 64 -6.76 -5.80 10.63
N HIS A 65 -6.21 -4.94 9.77
CA HIS A 65 -6.25 -3.50 9.98
C HIS A 65 -7.68 -2.96 10.00
N LEU A 66 -8.58 -3.50 9.17
CA LEU A 66 -9.99 -3.12 9.16
C LEU A 66 -10.67 -3.42 10.50
N ILE A 67 -10.40 -4.58 11.10
CA ILE A 67 -10.90 -4.93 12.44
C ILE A 67 -10.39 -3.91 13.46
N ALA A 68 -9.08 -3.63 13.47
CA ALA A 68 -8.48 -2.67 14.39
C ALA A 68 -9.06 -1.26 14.24
N LEU A 69 -9.31 -0.79 13.00
CA LEU A 69 -9.94 0.50 12.75
C LEU A 69 -11.40 0.54 13.21
N GLN A 70 -12.15 -0.54 13.02
CA GLN A 70 -13.54 -0.64 13.49
C GLN A 70 -13.61 -0.60 15.02
N ASP A 71 -12.72 -1.31 15.71
CA ASP A 71 -12.59 -1.26 17.16
C ASP A 71 -12.20 0.15 17.63
N LEU A 72 -11.21 0.75 16.98
CA LEU A 72 -10.78 2.13 17.25
C LEU A 72 -11.92 3.14 17.07
N ASN A 73 -12.75 3.00 16.05
CA ASN A 73 -13.88 3.90 15.80
C ASN A 73 -14.98 3.84 16.89
N GLN A 74 -15.01 2.75 17.66
CA GLN A 74 -15.94 2.60 18.80
C GLN A 74 -15.41 3.26 20.07
N THR A 75 -14.10 3.28 20.27
CA THR A 75 -13.45 3.79 21.48
C THR A 75 -12.92 5.21 21.34
N ALA A 76 -12.68 5.67 20.11
CA ALA A 76 -12.07 6.97 19.85
C ALA A 76 -12.97 8.15 20.25
N PRO A 77 -12.35 9.30 20.61
CA PRO A 77 -13.07 10.55 20.79
C PRO A 77 -13.93 10.91 19.58
N GLU A 78 -15.13 11.46 19.82
CA GLU A 78 -16.10 11.80 18.76
C GLU A 78 -15.49 12.68 17.66
N GLN A 79 -14.59 13.60 18.04
CA GLN A 79 -13.88 14.50 17.15
C GLN A 79 -13.02 13.77 16.09
N ALA A 80 -12.53 12.56 16.40
CA ALA A 80 -11.66 11.77 15.53
C ALA A 80 -12.41 10.76 14.65
N ARG A 81 -13.68 10.46 14.96
CA ARG A 81 -14.44 9.39 14.30
C ARG A 81 -14.58 9.57 12.80
N ILE A 82 -14.69 10.82 12.33
CA ILE A 82 -14.77 11.11 10.89
C ILE A 82 -13.48 10.69 10.17
N SER A 83 -12.30 10.94 10.77
CA SER A 83 -11.03 10.56 10.17
C SER A 83 -10.82 9.05 10.20
N ILE A 84 -11.22 8.39 11.29
CA ILE A 84 -11.18 6.92 11.37
C ILE A 84 -12.14 6.29 10.36
N GLN A 85 -13.36 6.82 10.21
CA GLN A 85 -14.33 6.32 9.23
C GLN A 85 -13.81 6.42 7.80
N LYS A 86 -13.11 7.52 7.45
CA LYS A 86 -12.43 7.63 6.16
C LYS A 86 -11.33 6.58 5.98
N ALA A 87 -10.55 6.31 7.02
CA ALA A 87 -9.54 5.26 6.98
C ALA A 87 -10.16 3.86 6.82
N ILE A 88 -11.32 3.60 7.44
CA ILE A 88 -12.12 2.38 7.24
C ILE A 88 -12.53 2.25 5.77
N GLU A 89 -13.20 3.27 5.22
CA GLU A 89 -13.67 3.26 3.82
C GLU A 89 -12.52 3.03 2.83
N GLN A 90 -11.38 3.69 3.04
CA GLN A 90 -10.19 3.48 2.21
C GLN A 90 -9.63 2.07 2.34
N THR A 91 -9.60 1.51 3.54
CA THR A 91 -9.15 0.13 3.81
C THR A 91 -10.08 -0.89 3.17
N GLU A 92 -11.40 -0.65 3.17
CA GLU A 92 -12.39 -1.50 2.50
C GLU A 92 -12.19 -1.49 0.99
N MET A 93 -12.06 -0.31 0.37
CA MET A 93 -11.80 -0.20 -1.07
C MET A 93 -10.51 -0.91 -1.48
N ALA A 94 -9.43 -0.74 -0.69
CA ALA A 94 -8.15 -1.42 -0.89
C ALA A 94 -8.29 -2.95 -0.85
N ARG A 95 -9.02 -3.45 0.15
CA ARG A 95 -9.28 -4.88 0.32
C ARG A 95 -10.09 -5.45 -0.85
N GLU A 96 -11.16 -4.77 -1.26
CA GLU A 96 -12.00 -5.17 -2.38
C GLU A 96 -11.22 -5.21 -3.70
N SER A 97 -10.41 -4.17 -3.97
CA SER A 97 -9.50 -4.11 -5.11
C SER A 97 -8.57 -5.34 -5.15
N THR A 98 -7.98 -5.68 -4.01
CA THR A 98 -7.06 -6.82 -3.88
C THR A 98 -7.79 -8.17 -4.06
N ILE A 99 -9.00 -8.30 -3.53
CA ILE A 99 -9.85 -9.50 -3.73
C ILE A 99 -10.15 -9.71 -5.21
N VAL A 100 -10.57 -8.64 -5.91
CA VAL A 100 -10.86 -8.70 -7.35
C VAL A 100 -9.60 -9.10 -8.15
N ALA A 101 -8.42 -8.66 -7.72
CA ALA A 101 -7.15 -9.07 -8.33
C ALA A 101 -6.87 -10.57 -8.14
N LEU A 102 -7.15 -11.13 -6.95
CA LEU A 102 -7.00 -12.56 -6.66
C LEU A 102 -8.02 -13.42 -7.43
N GLU A 103 -9.26 -12.97 -7.53
CA GLU A 103 -10.31 -13.72 -8.26
C GLU A 103 -9.95 -13.85 -9.74
N LYS A 104 -9.32 -12.84 -10.34
CA LYS A 104 -8.81 -12.89 -11.72
C LYS A 104 -7.70 -13.94 -11.92
N THR A 105 -6.98 -14.31 -10.86
CA THR A 105 -5.98 -15.39 -10.89
C THR A 105 -6.53 -16.74 -10.45
N GLY A 106 -7.84 -16.82 -10.13
CA GLY A 106 -8.50 -18.03 -9.67
C GLY A 106 -8.26 -18.36 -8.20
N LEU A 107 -7.76 -17.39 -7.42
CA LEU A 107 -7.51 -17.52 -5.99
C LEU A 107 -8.58 -16.78 -5.19
N SER A 108 -8.74 -17.13 -3.92
CA SER A 108 -9.65 -16.48 -2.98
C SER A 108 -8.93 -16.08 -1.70
N VAL A 109 -9.43 -15.04 -1.03
CA VAL A 109 -8.87 -14.60 0.25
C VAL A 109 -9.31 -15.59 1.34
N PRO A 110 -8.37 -16.13 2.16
CA PRO A 110 -8.73 -16.98 3.28
C PRO A 110 -9.62 -16.23 4.28
N ASP A 111 -10.62 -16.92 4.82
CA ASP A 111 -11.50 -16.39 5.88
C ASP A 111 -10.65 -16.07 7.13
N ILE A 112 -10.76 -14.83 7.61
CA ILE A 112 -10.01 -14.30 8.75
C ILE A 112 -10.92 -13.97 9.93
N SER A 113 -12.05 -14.69 10.02
CA SER A 113 -12.82 -14.79 11.25
C SER A 113 -11.97 -15.42 12.37
N ASN A 114 -11.40 -14.56 13.21
CA ASN A 114 -10.65 -14.81 14.44
C ASN A 114 -9.16 -15.21 14.34
N GLY A 115 -8.30 -14.24 14.69
CA GLY A 115 -7.25 -14.43 15.71
C GLY A 115 -6.07 -15.35 15.39
N THR A 116 -5.64 -15.50 14.14
CA THR A 116 -4.43 -16.30 13.85
C THR A 116 -3.15 -15.49 14.12
N ASN A 117 -2.48 -15.82 15.23
CA ASN A 117 -1.15 -15.37 15.63
C ASN A 117 -0.16 -15.36 14.45
N ILE A 118 0.43 -14.19 14.17
CA ILE A 118 1.32 -13.97 13.04
C ILE A 118 2.75 -14.30 13.47
N SER A 119 3.23 -15.48 13.09
CA SER A 119 4.65 -15.82 13.22
C SER A 119 5.50 -14.92 12.32
N SER A 120 6.56 -14.38 12.91
CA SER A 120 7.47 -13.32 12.45
C SER A 120 8.38 -13.68 11.27
N ASP A 121 7.96 -14.54 10.33
CA ASP A 121 8.87 -15.15 9.34
C ASP A 121 9.11 -14.29 8.08
N PHE A 122 8.84 -12.99 8.13
CA PHE A 122 8.99 -12.08 6.98
C PHE A 122 10.41 -11.50 6.81
N GLY A 123 11.43 -12.15 7.40
CA GLY A 123 12.76 -11.57 7.56
C GLY A 123 13.82 -11.93 6.53
N SER A 124 13.59 -12.84 5.57
CA SER A 124 14.72 -13.36 4.78
C SER A 124 14.34 -13.87 3.39
N ASN A 125 14.07 -12.96 2.44
CA ASN A 125 14.54 -13.21 1.08
C ASN A 125 14.70 -11.91 0.26
N SER A 126 15.68 -11.08 0.62
CA SER A 126 16.20 -10.06 -0.29
C SER A 126 17.23 -10.73 -1.19
N THR A 127 16.78 -11.39 -2.26
CA THR A 127 17.68 -11.76 -3.35
C THR A 127 17.98 -10.52 -4.18
N ASN A 128 19.16 -9.97 -3.93
CA ASN A 128 20.00 -9.18 -4.83
C ASN A 128 19.54 -9.24 -6.30
N VAL A 129 18.88 -8.19 -6.78
CA VAL A 129 18.85 -7.89 -8.22
C VAL A 129 19.99 -6.91 -8.45
N SER A 130 21.07 -7.49 -8.96
CA SER A 130 22.30 -6.83 -9.37
C SER A 130 22.03 -5.68 -10.34
N SER A 131 22.82 -4.63 -10.15
CA SER A 131 22.95 -3.43 -10.97
C SER A 131 23.14 -3.71 -12.46
N ASP A 132 22.20 -3.27 -13.30
CA ASP A 132 22.38 -3.05 -14.74
C ASP A 132 21.52 -1.86 -15.21
N VAL A 133 21.59 -0.74 -14.47
CA VAL A 133 21.00 0.54 -14.89
C VAL A 133 22.14 1.54 -15.07
N ASP A 134 22.98 1.31 -16.08
CA ASP A 134 23.88 2.32 -16.62
C ASP A 134 24.24 1.92 -18.05
N LYS A 135 23.49 2.48 -19.02
CA LYS A 135 23.88 2.80 -20.40
C LYS A 135 22.64 3.18 -21.21
N VAL A 136 22.20 4.43 -21.07
CA VAL A 136 21.45 5.11 -22.14
C VAL A 136 22.36 6.22 -22.63
N GLU A 137 23.12 5.88 -23.67
CA GLU A 137 24.05 6.78 -24.35
C GLU A 137 23.27 7.75 -25.24
N GLU A 138 23.63 9.01 -25.12
CA GLU A 138 23.13 10.20 -25.78
C GLU A 138 23.27 10.09 -27.31
N ASN A 139 22.15 10.06 -28.05
CA ASN A 139 22.13 10.26 -29.50
C ASN A 139 21.34 11.53 -29.82
N ARG A 140 22.04 12.68 -29.80
CA ARG A 140 21.58 13.90 -30.48
C ARG A 140 22.00 13.81 -31.94
N SER A 141 21.03 13.56 -32.82
CA SER A 141 21.21 13.72 -34.26
C SER A 141 20.99 15.19 -34.63
N GLU A 142 22.05 15.90 -34.98
CA GLU A 142 21.98 17.21 -35.60
C GLU A 142 21.38 17.07 -37.01
N THR A 143 20.16 17.54 -37.21
CA THR A 143 19.62 17.74 -38.56
C THR A 143 20.03 19.12 -39.06
N GLU A 144 21.03 19.13 -39.93
CA GLU A 144 21.49 20.27 -40.72
C GLU A 144 20.39 20.68 -41.71
N ILE A 145 19.80 21.87 -41.52
CA ILE A 145 18.80 22.44 -42.44
C ILE A 145 19.55 23.25 -43.49
N GLU A 146 19.73 22.67 -44.68
CA GLU A 146 20.19 23.39 -45.87
C GLU A 146 19.14 24.43 -46.30
N ILE A 147 19.51 25.72 -46.26
CA ILE A 147 18.73 26.80 -46.88
C ILE A 147 19.29 27.02 -48.29
N PRO A 148 18.53 26.75 -49.38
CA PRO A 148 19.03 27.02 -50.71
C PRO A 148 19.08 28.54 -50.99
N ALA A 149 20.29 29.02 -51.27
CA ALA A 149 20.56 30.38 -51.70
C ALA A 149 20.03 30.62 -53.13
N GLY A 150 18.93 31.37 -53.24
CA GLY A 150 18.55 32.03 -54.49
C GLY A 150 19.24 33.39 -54.60
N LYS A 151 20.13 33.54 -55.57
CA LYS A 151 20.82 34.78 -55.99
C LYS A 151 20.73 34.85 -57.52
N PRO A 152 20.87 36.00 -58.20
CA PRO A 152 20.78 37.40 -57.79
C PRO A 152 19.46 38.09 -58.16
#